data_AF-A0A2G6MWW2-F1
#
_entry.id   AF-A0A2G6MWW2-F1
#
_cell.length_a   1.000
_cell.length_b   1.000
_cell.length_c   1.000
_cell.angle_alpha   90.00
_cell.angle_beta   90.00
_cell.angle_gamma   90.00
#
_symmetry.space_group_name_H-M   'P 1'
#
loop_
_entity.id
_entity.type
_entity.pdbx_description
1 polymer ?
#
loop_
_entity_poly.entity_id
_entity_poly.type
_entity_poly.pdbx_seq_one_letter_code
_entity_poly.pdbx_strand_id
1 'polypeptide(L)'
;MIMKRTLVFLTALFWTLGMAGLTQAADLVAGTEFGTEKEIVIDFTNAVDKAQATDLTRYTVYEESDPDIRLTITAVDLSSDGMQAVLTFADPLNTSKKHIIKAKGISGSGTESFSVNKSYFGYLISILISALLINNFVFTKYLGLCVFFGTSKRKETATGMGFVFIIVIVVACTMSWILYQFVMKPFDLNYLQIVVFIGLTSLTVQAVDTILRKVNPILFKSFGVYLVLVIANCIVIAVPLLMASNEYNYFETFMLSLGAGGGFLLALYLMSSVRERLELANIPKTFKGLPIAFIIAGQFAMAFLGFSGLQLF
;
A
#
# COMPACT_ATOMS: atom_id res chain seq x y z
N MET A 1 12.52 -8.33 -30.63
CA MET A 1 13.21 -7.01 -30.58
C MET A 1 12.35 -5.89 -29.98
N ILE A 2 11.02 -5.95 -30.10
CA ILE A 2 10.09 -4.92 -29.58
C ILE A 2 10.00 -4.91 -28.04
N MET A 3 10.01 -6.08 -27.39
CA MET A 3 9.87 -6.21 -25.93
C MET A 3 11.02 -5.59 -25.11
N LYS A 4 12.24 -5.53 -25.67
CA LYS A 4 13.40 -4.87 -25.04
C LYS A 4 13.30 -3.34 -25.09
N ARG A 5 12.73 -2.76 -26.15
CA ARG A 5 12.55 -1.30 -26.27
C ARG A 5 11.46 -0.79 -25.33
N THR A 6 10.36 -1.53 -25.16
CA THR A 6 9.29 -1.15 -24.24
C THR A 6 9.72 -1.23 -22.77
N LEU A 7 10.53 -2.23 -22.41
CA LEU A 7 11.10 -2.35 -21.06
C LEU A 7 12.08 -1.22 -20.75
N VAL A 8 12.96 -0.85 -21.71
CA VAL A 8 13.91 0.27 -21.56
C VAL A 8 13.18 1.62 -21.48
N PHE A 9 12.08 1.79 -22.23
CA PHE A 9 11.27 3.01 -22.16
C PHE A 9 10.51 3.13 -20.83
N LEU A 10 10.00 2.01 -20.29
CA LEU A 10 9.35 1.98 -18.98
C LEU A 10 10.34 2.23 -17.84
N THR A 11 11.56 1.68 -17.90
CA THR A 11 12.60 1.95 -16.89
C THR A 11 13.13 3.38 -17.00
N ALA A 12 13.23 3.94 -18.21
CA ALA A 12 13.62 5.34 -18.40
C ALA A 12 12.53 6.30 -17.90
N LEU A 13 11.25 6.00 -18.14
CA LEU A 13 10.13 6.79 -17.63
C LEU A 13 10.04 6.74 -16.10
N PHE A 14 10.32 5.57 -15.50
CA PHE A 14 10.39 5.38 -14.05
C PHE A 14 11.58 6.13 -13.42
N TRP A 15 12.72 6.21 -14.11
CA TRP A 15 13.87 7.01 -13.69
C TRP A 15 13.62 8.52 -13.82
N THR A 16 12.95 8.97 -14.90
CA THR A 16 12.64 10.39 -15.08
C THR A 16 11.55 10.90 -14.14
N LEU A 17 10.58 10.04 -13.75
CA LEU A 17 9.62 10.39 -12.69
C LEU A 17 10.22 10.28 -11.28
N GLY A 18 11.21 9.41 -11.08
CA GLY A 18 11.92 9.28 -9.79
C GLY A 18 12.82 10.46 -9.45
N MET A 19 13.31 11.20 -10.45
CA MET A 19 14.19 12.37 -10.23
C MET A 19 13.45 13.71 -10.10
N ALA A 20 12.15 13.76 -10.40
CA ALA A 20 11.36 14.99 -10.26
C ALA A 20 10.97 15.32 -8.80
N GLY A 21 11.28 14.44 -7.85
CA GLY A 21 11.00 14.62 -6.42
C GLY A 21 12.15 15.19 -5.58
N LEU A 22 13.32 15.47 -6.17
CA LEU A 22 14.53 15.90 -5.44
C LEU A 22 14.88 17.37 -5.69
N THR A 23 13.88 18.24 -5.65
CA THR A 23 14.10 19.68 -5.48
C THR A 23 13.35 20.14 -4.25
N GLN A 24 13.87 19.81 -3.07
CA GLN A 24 13.51 20.48 -1.84
C GLN A 24 14.59 21.51 -1.52
N ALA A 25 14.13 22.73 -1.30
CA ALA A 25 14.90 23.94 -1.16
C ALA A 25 15.99 23.82 -0.08
N ALA A 26 17.09 24.54 -0.33
CA ALA A 26 18.10 24.82 0.67
C ALA A 26 17.47 25.57 1.85
N ASP A 27 17.26 24.90 2.98
CA ASP A 27 17.00 25.55 4.26
C ASP A 27 17.48 24.63 5.40
N LEU A 28 18.55 25.09 6.07
CA LEU A 28 19.06 24.77 7.41
C LEU A 28 19.27 23.33 7.92
N VAL A 29 18.52 22.34 7.45
CA VAL A 29 18.52 20.96 7.96
C VAL A 29 18.92 20.00 6.83
N ALA A 30 19.99 19.24 7.05
CA ALA A 30 20.55 18.30 6.08
C ALA A 30 19.80 16.95 6.07
N GLY A 31 19.15 16.60 7.19
CA GLY A 31 18.39 15.37 7.33
C GLY A 31 17.62 15.34 8.64
N THR A 32 16.51 14.59 8.66
CA THR A 32 15.82 14.26 9.91
C THR A 32 15.48 12.78 9.87
N GLU A 33 15.86 12.04 10.90
CA GLU A 33 15.62 10.60 11.00
C GLU A 33 14.91 10.28 12.31
N PHE A 34 14.04 9.28 12.29
CA PHE A 34 13.55 8.68 13.53
C PHE A 34 14.68 7.82 14.12
N GLY A 35 15.06 8.11 15.36
CA GLY A 35 15.98 7.28 16.13
C GLY A 35 15.27 6.07 16.72
N THR A 36 15.47 5.80 18.01
CA THR A 36 14.70 4.80 18.77
C THR A 36 13.22 5.18 18.89
N GLU A 37 12.32 4.29 19.37
CA GLU A 37 10.85 4.49 19.45
C GLU A 37 10.38 5.80 20.13
N LYS A 38 11.29 6.55 20.76
CA LYS A 38 11.07 7.81 21.48
C LYS A 38 11.96 8.96 21.02
N GLU A 39 12.70 8.82 19.92
CA GLU A 39 13.73 9.77 19.52
C GLU A 39 13.56 10.26 18.08
N ILE A 40 13.77 11.56 17.87
CA ILE A 40 13.94 12.15 16.54
C ILE A 40 15.32 12.80 16.48
N VAL A 41 16.13 12.39 15.51
CA VAL A 41 17.45 12.94 15.23
C VAL A 41 17.31 13.98 14.12
N ILE A 42 17.85 15.17 14.35
CA ILE A 42 17.90 16.28 13.41
C ILE A 42 19.36 16.58 13.10
N ASP A 43 19.74 16.49 11.83
CA ASP A 43 21.05 16.89 11.32
C ASP A 43 20.98 18.30 10.75
N PHE A 44 21.72 19.24 11.33
CA PHE A 44 21.82 20.62 10.87
C PHE A 44 22.97 20.80 9.89
N THR A 45 22.77 21.67 8.89
CA THR A 45 23.78 21.99 7.87
C THR A 45 24.93 22.85 8.43
N ASN A 46 24.69 23.57 9.52
CA ASN A 46 25.68 24.42 10.20
C ASN A 46 25.67 24.18 11.72
N ALA A 47 26.77 24.46 12.41
CA ALA A 47 26.86 24.34 13.86
C ALA A 47 25.91 25.33 14.56
N VAL A 48 25.01 24.81 15.40
CA VAL A 48 23.98 25.57 16.11
C VAL A 48 24.44 25.89 17.55
N ASP A 49 24.08 27.07 18.06
CA ASP A 49 24.40 27.48 19.43
C ASP A 49 23.69 26.61 20.49
N LYS A 50 24.48 26.04 21.41
CA LYS A 50 24.01 25.09 22.45
C LYS A 50 22.94 25.70 23.35
N ALA A 51 22.99 27.01 23.62
CA ALA A 51 22.01 27.68 24.47
C ALA A 51 20.62 27.84 23.81
N GLN A 52 20.56 27.89 22.48
CA GLN A 52 19.31 28.11 21.73
C GLN A 52 18.64 26.80 21.32
N ALA A 53 19.43 25.75 21.12
CA ALA A 53 18.94 24.44 20.70
C ALA A 53 18.46 23.54 21.85
N THR A 54 18.84 23.81 23.10
CA THR A 54 18.39 23.06 24.29
C THR A 54 17.08 23.61 24.89
N ASP A 55 16.56 24.72 24.37
CA ASP A 55 15.31 25.33 24.85
C ASP A 55 14.08 24.56 24.34
N LEU A 56 13.48 23.78 25.24
CA LEU A 56 12.28 22.97 25.02
C LEU A 56 11.08 23.78 24.50
N THR A 57 11.02 25.09 24.77
CA THR A 57 9.88 25.95 24.38
C THR A 57 9.91 26.37 22.91
N ARG A 58 11.02 26.12 22.21
CA ARG A 58 11.24 26.56 20.82
C ARG A 58 10.90 25.51 19.78
N TYR A 59 10.65 24.27 20.21
CA TYR A 59 10.24 23.17 19.34
C TYR A 59 8.77 22.87 19.60
N THR A 60 7.96 22.90 18.55
CA THR A 60 6.60 22.37 18.58
C THR A 60 6.53 21.19 17.62
N VAL A 61 6.23 20.00 18.15
CA VAL A 61 6.11 18.78 17.37
C VAL A 61 4.66 18.31 17.42
N TYR A 62 4.10 18.04 16.26
CA TYR A 62 2.73 17.54 16.11
C TYR A 62 2.66 16.56 14.93
N GLU A 63 1.66 15.68 14.97
CA GLU A 63 1.35 14.77 13.85
C GLU A 63 0.64 15.55 12.74
N GLU A 64 0.95 15.31 11.46
CA GLU A 64 0.31 16.01 10.34
C GLU A 64 -1.21 15.79 10.29
N SER A 65 -1.69 14.61 10.73
CA SER A 65 -3.12 14.31 10.81
C SER A 65 -3.84 15.04 11.94
N ASP A 66 -3.11 15.42 13.00
CA ASP A 66 -3.68 15.93 14.26
C ASP A 66 -2.86 17.14 14.74
N PRO A 67 -2.97 18.30 14.08
CA PRO A 67 -2.16 19.49 14.38
C PRO A 67 -2.42 20.10 15.76
N ASP A 68 -3.52 19.71 16.41
CA ASP A 68 -3.93 20.19 17.72
C ASP A 68 -3.27 19.43 18.88
N ILE A 69 -2.76 18.21 18.64
CA ILE A 69 -2.10 17.39 19.66
C ILE A 69 -0.59 17.67 19.63
N ARG A 70 -0.11 18.35 20.66
CA ARG A 70 1.32 18.65 20.83
C ARG A 70 2.01 17.53 21.60
N LEU A 71 3.05 16.97 21.02
CA LEU A 71 3.87 15.97 21.69
C LEU A 71 4.84 16.64 22.67
N THR A 72 4.93 16.11 23.88
CA THR A 72 5.78 16.66 24.94
C THR A 72 7.21 16.14 24.79
N ILE A 73 8.15 17.04 24.53
CA ILE A 73 9.58 16.74 24.47
C ILE A 73 10.14 16.72 25.90
N THR A 74 10.88 15.67 26.24
CA THR A 74 11.47 15.46 27.58
C THR A 74 12.93 15.94 27.63
N ALA A 75 13.68 15.78 26.56
CA ALA A 75 15.09 16.23 26.47
C ALA A 75 15.47 16.57 25.02
N VAL A 76 16.40 17.52 24.86
CA VAL A 76 17.06 17.83 23.57
C VAL A 76 18.56 17.73 23.80
N ASP A 77 19.15 16.63 23.37
CA ASP A 77 20.59 16.39 23.51
C ASP A 77 21.31 16.77 22.22
N LEU A 78 22.40 17.53 22.34
CA LEU A 78 23.16 18.02 21.21
C LEU A 78 24.53 17.36 21.17
N SER A 79 24.87 16.74 20.04
CA SER A 79 26.17 16.09 19.85
C SER A 79 27.32 17.10 19.96
N SER A 80 28.51 16.65 20.38
CA SER A 80 29.67 17.50 20.67
C SER A 80 30.08 18.43 19.53
N ASP A 81 29.72 18.07 18.30
CA ASP A 81 30.05 18.78 17.06
C ASP A 81 29.06 19.90 16.68
N GLY A 82 27.97 20.09 17.43
CA GLY A 82 27.03 21.20 17.16
C GLY A 82 26.07 20.95 15.98
N MET A 83 26.17 19.77 15.34
CA MET A 83 25.51 19.46 14.06
C MET A 83 24.36 18.46 14.18
N GLN A 84 24.18 17.79 15.31
CA GLN A 84 23.10 16.81 15.52
C GLN A 84 22.34 17.11 16.81
N ALA A 85 21.02 17.22 16.74
CA ALA A 85 20.14 17.29 17.91
C ALA A 85 19.24 16.06 17.98
N VAL A 86 19.16 15.44 19.15
CA VAL A 86 18.30 14.30 19.46
C VAL A 86 17.17 14.78 20.36
N LEU A 87 15.96 14.80 19.83
CA LEU A 87 14.73 15.12 20.55
C LEU A 87 14.17 13.83 21.16
N THR A 88 14.10 13.75 22.48
CA THR A 88 13.50 12.61 23.21
C THR A 88 12.08 12.94 23.66
N PHE A 89 11.12 12.04 23.40
CA PHE A 89 9.70 12.21 23.71
C PHE A 89 9.26 11.35 24.90
N ALA A 90 8.24 11.81 25.64
CA ALA A 90 7.72 11.09 26.82
C ALA A 90 6.98 9.79 26.42
N ASP A 91 6.17 9.88 25.37
CA ASP A 91 5.37 8.80 24.81
C ASP A 91 6.03 8.20 23.56
N PRO A 92 5.81 6.90 23.26
CA PRO A 92 6.31 6.29 22.02
C PRO A 92 5.70 7.00 20.80
N LEU A 93 6.55 7.36 19.85
CA LEU A 93 6.14 8.06 18.62
C LEU A 93 5.42 7.12 17.66
N ASN A 94 4.38 7.61 17.01
CA ASN A 94 3.70 6.86 15.95
C ASN A 94 4.48 6.97 14.63
N THR A 95 5.44 6.08 14.43
CA THR A 95 6.30 6.05 13.23
C THR A 95 5.56 5.83 11.91
N SER A 96 4.27 5.47 11.94
CA SER A 96 3.42 5.36 10.73
C SER A 96 2.89 6.70 10.22
N LYS A 97 2.96 7.78 11.03
CA LYS A 97 2.46 9.10 10.67
C LYS A 97 3.58 10.12 10.53
N LYS A 98 3.39 11.07 9.62
CA LYS A 98 4.32 12.19 9.41
C LYS A 98 4.28 13.15 10.60
N HIS A 99 5.45 13.46 11.14
CA HIS A 99 5.61 14.39 12.25
C HIS A 99 6.19 15.71 11.72
N ILE A 100 5.54 16.83 12.06
CA ILE A 100 6.01 18.17 11.71
C ILE A 100 6.66 18.79 12.94
N ILE A 101 7.91 19.21 12.78
CA ILE A 101 8.70 19.90 13.79
C ILE A 101 8.78 21.37 13.38
N LYS A 102 8.10 22.24 14.11
CA LYS A 102 8.28 23.69 14.01
C LYS A 102 9.35 24.10 15.00
N ALA A 103 10.48 24.57 14.48
CA ALA A 103 11.58 25.07 15.27
C ALA A 103 11.64 26.61 15.13
N LYS A 104 11.67 27.33 16.27
CA LYS A 104 11.63 28.79 16.28
C LYS A 104 12.98 29.38 16.68
N GLY A 105 13.62 30.13 15.77
CA GLY A 105 14.74 31.02 16.10
C GLY A 105 16.07 30.33 16.42
N ILE A 106 16.40 29.26 15.71
CA ILE A 106 17.63 28.46 15.93
C ILE A 106 18.83 28.99 15.12
N SER A 107 18.61 29.80 14.08
CA SER A 107 19.68 30.43 13.28
C SER A 107 19.30 31.83 12.76
N GLY A 108 18.68 32.66 13.60
CA GLY A 108 18.43 34.08 13.28
C GLY A 108 17.40 34.37 12.17
N SER A 109 16.75 33.35 11.60
CA SER A 109 15.66 33.49 10.64
C SER A 109 14.49 32.58 11.05
N GLY A 110 13.30 33.18 11.16
CA GLY A 110 12.01 32.49 11.02
C GLY A 110 11.62 31.39 12.01
N THR A 111 10.36 30.98 11.89
CA THR A 111 9.88 29.67 12.34
C THR A 111 10.03 28.74 11.15
N GLU A 112 10.93 27.77 11.22
CA GLU A 112 11.15 26.80 10.14
C GLU A 112 10.46 25.49 10.51
N SER A 113 9.72 24.93 9.56
CA SER A 113 8.97 23.69 9.76
C SER A 113 9.62 22.56 8.95
N PHE A 114 10.13 21.55 9.64
CA PHE A 114 10.73 20.37 9.04
C PHE A 114 9.81 19.17 9.22
N SER A 115 9.74 18.31 8.21
CA SER A 115 8.94 17.10 8.24
C SER A 115 9.87 15.90 8.38
N VAL A 116 9.69 15.13 9.45
CA VAL A 116 10.43 13.88 9.63
C VAL A 116 9.58 12.74 9.07
N ASN A 117 10.15 11.99 8.12
CA ASN A 117 9.53 10.81 7.56
C ASN A 117 10.51 9.63 7.60
N LYS A 118 9.98 8.43 7.84
CA LYS A 118 10.74 7.18 7.73
C LYS A 118 11.11 6.97 6.25
N SER A 119 12.17 6.19 5.97
CA SER A 119 12.60 5.89 4.60
C SER A 119 11.41 5.52 3.71
N TYR A 120 11.12 6.35 2.70
CA TYR A 120 9.93 6.24 1.84
C TYR A 120 9.80 4.85 1.21
N PHE A 121 10.94 4.20 0.92
CA PHE A 121 11.00 2.85 0.40
C PHE A 121 10.52 1.78 1.41
N GLY A 122 10.88 1.92 2.69
CA GLY A 122 10.42 1.02 3.75
C GLY A 122 8.91 1.13 3.98
N TYR A 123 8.37 2.34 3.90
CA TYR A 123 6.93 2.60 3.96
C TYR A 123 6.16 1.99 2.78
N LEU A 124 6.68 2.11 1.55
CA LEU A 124 6.08 1.46 0.38
C LEU A 124 6.04 -0.07 0.51
N ILE A 125 7.11 -0.67 1.04
CA ILE A 125 7.18 -2.12 1.31
C ILE A 125 6.21 -2.51 2.42
N SER A 126 6.06 -1.69 3.47
CA SER A 126 5.12 -1.97 4.54
C SER A 126 3.68 -2.02 4.04
N ILE A 127 3.28 -1.08 3.16
CA ILE A 127 1.98 -1.11 2.48
C ILE A 127 1.80 -2.40 1.69
N LEU A 128 2.80 -2.79 0.91
CA LEU A 128 2.74 -4.00 0.09
C LEU A 128 2.57 -5.26 0.95
N ILE A 129 3.40 -5.45 1.97
CA ILE A 129 3.33 -6.62 2.85
C ILE A 129 2.03 -6.60 3.66
N SER A 130 1.60 -5.42 4.12
CA SER A 130 0.34 -5.26 4.85
C SER A 130 -0.85 -5.66 3.99
N ALA A 131 -0.94 -5.19 2.74
CA ALA A 131 -2.02 -5.56 1.83
C ALA A 131 -1.98 -7.04 1.41
N LEU A 132 -0.78 -7.63 1.32
CA LEU A 132 -0.58 -9.02 0.89
C LEU A 132 -0.92 -10.04 1.99
N LEU A 133 -0.47 -9.77 3.23
CA LEU A 133 -0.55 -10.71 4.36
C LEU A 133 -1.45 -10.22 5.49
N ILE A 134 -1.17 -9.06 6.07
CA ILE A 134 -1.80 -8.57 7.32
C ILE A 134 -3.29 -8.30 7.10
N ASN A 135 -3.59 -7.45 6.13
CA ASN A 135 -4.93 -7.03 5.74
C ASN A 135 -5.38 -7.74 4.46
N ASN A 136 -5.16 -9.05 4.39
CA ASN A 136 -5.49 -9.83 3.21
C ASN A 136 -6.99 -9.68 2.85
N PHE A 137 -7.25 -9.24 1.63
CA PHE A 137 -8.60 -8.94 1.15
C PHE A 137 -9.53 -10.15 1.15
N VAL A 138 -8.99 -11.36 0.96
CA VAL A 138 -9.79 -12.59 0.87
C VAL A 138 -10.11 -13.15 2.25
N PHE A 139 -9.10 -13.27 3.10
CA PHE A 139 -9.25 -13.95 4.39
C PHE A 139 -9.68 -13.03 5.54
N THR A 140 -9.26 -11.76 5.52
CA THR A 140 -9.58 -10.80 6.59
C THR A 140 -10.83 -9.99 6.25
N LYS A 141 -10.97 -9.56 4.99
CA LYS A 141 -12.10 -8.72 4.52
C LYS A 141 -13.20 -9.48 3.78
N TYR A 142 -13.03 -10.78 3.53
CA TYR A 142 -14.00 -11.65 2.84
C TYR A 142 -14.39 -11.17 1.43
N LEU A 143 -13.46 -10.52 0.73
CA LEU A 143 -13.65 -10.02 -0.64
C LEU A 143 -13.12 -11.00 -1.67
N GLY A 144 -13.81 -11.12 -2.80
CA GLY A 144 -13.41 -11.94 -3.95
C GLY A 144 -13.74 -13.43 -3.86
N LEU A 145 -14.56 -13.84 -2.89
CA LEU A 145 -14.92 -15.23 -2.63
C LEU A 145 -15.57 -15.94 -3.85
N CYS A 146 -16.30 -15.20 -4.68
CA CYS A 146 -17.02 -15.72 -5.84
C CYS A 146 -16.07 -16.43 -6.83
N VAL A 147 -14.97 -15.76 -7.18
CA VAL A 147 -13.94 -16.32 -8.08
C VAL A 147 -13.03 -17.27 -7.33
N PHE A 148 -12.76 -16.98 -6.06
CA PHE A 148 -11.92 -17.80 -5.19
C PHE A 148 -12.41 -19.25 -5.12
N PHE A 149 -13.69 -19.50 -4.85
CA PHE A 149 -14.24 -20.86 -4.81
C PHE A 149 -14.41 -21.49 -6.19
N GLY A 150 -14.64 -20.68 -7.22
CA GLY A 150 -14.82 -21.14 -8.59
C GLY A 150 -13.53 -21.70 -9.21
N THR A 151 -12.41 -20.99 -9.02
CA THR A 151 -11.14 -21.25 -9.74
C THR A 151 -10.09 -22.00 -8.93
N SER A 152 -10.32 -22.25 -7.64
CA SER A 152 -9.40 -22.99 -6.77
C SER A 152 -9.43 -24.52 -6.91
N LYS A 153 -10.07 -25.08 -7.94
CA LYS A 153 -10.12 -26.55 -8.11
C LYS A 153 -8.79 -27.15 -8.58
N ARG A 154 -8.04 -26.43 -9.41
CA ARG A 154 -6.79 -26.90 -10.02
C ARG A 154 -5.71 -25.83 -9.92
N LYS A 155 -4.48 -26.21 -9.57
CA LYS A 155 -3.38 -25.25 -9.35
C LYS A 155 -3.04 -24.42 -10.59
N GLU A 156 -3.01 -25.05 -11.75
CA GLU A 156 -2.74 -24.40 -13.04
C GLU A 156 -3.77 -23.30 -13.35
N THR A 157 -5.04 -23.58 -13.04
CA THR A 157 -6.15 -22.63 -13.22
C THR A 157 -6.09 -21.52 -12.18
N ALA A 158 -5.82 -21.85 -10.91
CA ALA A 158 -5.75 -20.87 -9.83
C ALA A 158 -4.60 -19.86 -10.01
N THR A 159 -3.42 -20.33 -10.43
CA THR A 159 -2.26 -19.48 -10.70
C THR A 159 -2.51 -18.55 -11.89
N GLY A 160 -3.01 -19.07 -13.01
CA GLY A 160 -3.37 -18.26 -14.17
C GLY A 160 -4.40 -17.18 -13.83
N MET A 161 -5.45 -17.53 -13.08
CA MET A 161 -6.47 -16.56 -12.66
C MET A 161 -5.89 -15.49 -11.73
N GLY A 162 -5.05 -15.86 -10.77
CA GLY A 162 -4.45 -14.88 -9.86
C GLY A 162 -3.56 -13.86 -10.57
N PHE A 163 -2.80 -14.27 -11.59
CA PHE A 163 -2.02 -13.33 -12.41
C PHE A 163 -2.90 -12.35 -13.18
N VAL A 164 -4.03 -12.82 -13.73
CA VAL A 164 -5.01 -11.93 -14.40
C VAL A 164 -5.55 -10.89 -13.41
N PHE A 165 -5.88 -11.32 -12.18
CA PHE A 165 -6.34 -10.40 -11.12
C PHE A 165 -5.31 -9.34 -10.76
N ILE A 166 -4.03 -9.71 -10.63
CA ILE A 166 -2.96 -8.73 -10.35
C ILE A 166 -2.93 -7.65 -11.43
N ILE A 167 -2.91 -8.05 -12.71
CA ILE A 167 -2.86 -7.10 -13.83
C ILE A 167 -4.10 -6.19 -13.83
N VAL A 168 -5.29 -6.78 -13.69
CA VAL A 168 -6.54 -6.02 -13.69
C VAL A 168 -6.59 -5.02 -12.52
N ILE A 169 -6.27 -5.45 -11.30
CA ILE A 169 -6.31 -4.59 -10.11
C ILE A 169 -5.30 -3.45 -10.22
N VAL A 170 -4.07 -3.74 -10.66
CA VAL A 170 -3.03 -2.71 -10.82
C VAL A 170 -3.44 -1.67 -11.86
N VAL A 171 -3.91 -2.10 -13.03
CA VAL A 171 -4.33 -1.16 -14.09
C VAL A 171 -5.57 -0.37 -13.67
N ALA A 172 -6.59 -1.03 -13.12
CA ALA A 172 -7.83 -0.39 -12.68
C ALA A 172 -7.59 0.63 -11.56
N CYS A 173 -6.71 0.29 -10.61
CA CYS A 173 -6.37 1.17 -9.49
C CYS A 173 -5.53 2.37 -9.97
N THR A 174 -4.56 2.14 -10.87
CA THR A 174 -3.77 3.21 -11.48
C THR A 174 -4.64 4.19 -12.27
N MET A 175 -5.57 3.69 -13.09
CA MET A 175 -6.51 4.54 -13.83
C MET A 175 -7.47 5.29 -12.90
N SER A 176 -7.95 4.62 -11.86
CA SER A 176 -8.81 5.24 -10.84
C SER A 176 -8.10 6.34 -10.08
N TRP A 177 -6.82 6.19 -9.75
CA TRP A 177 -6.03 7.22 -9.06
C TRP A 177 -5.87 8.48 -9.91
N ILE A 178 -5.53 8.32 -11.19
CA ILE A 178 -5.40 9.43 -12.13
C ILE A 178 -6.73 10.19 -12.20
N LEU A 179 -7.86 9.49 -12.37
CA LEU A 179 -9.15 10.16 -12.47
C LEU A 179 -9.55 10.82 -11.13
N TYR A 180 -9.31 10.14 -10.00
CA TYR A 180 -9.60 10.66 -8.68
C TYR A 180 -8.88 12.00 -8.43
N GLN A 181 -7.58 12.05 -8.71
CA GLN A 181 -6.75 13.22 -8.45
C GLN A 181 -7.00 14.36 -9.44
N PHE A 182 -7.14 14.06 -10.75
CA PHE A 182 -7.24 15.09 -11.79
C PHE A 182 -8.67 15.53 -12.11
N VAL A 183 -9.69 14.74 -11.73
CA VAL A 183 -11.09 15.04 -12.04
C VAL A 183 -11.90 15.18 -10.76
N MET A 184 -11.93 14.18 -9.88
CA MET A 184 -12.85 14.22 -8.75
C MET A 184 -12.47 15.26 -7.70
N LYS A 185 -11.20 15.38 -7.32
CA LYS A 185 -10.74 16.42 -6.38
C LYS A 185 -11.00 17.86 -6.87
N PRO A 186 -10.62 18.27 -8.10
CA PRO A 186 -10.83 19.66 -8.53
C PRO A 186 -12.30 20.03 -8.79
N PHE A 187 -13.14 19.07 -9.16
CA PHE A 187 -14.57 19.31 -9.41
C PHE A 187 -15.48 18.99 -8.21
N ASP A 188 -14.89 18.60 -7.06
CA ASP A 188 -15.58 18.19 -5.83
C ASP A 188 -16.68 17.12 -6.02
N LEU A 189 -16.41 16.16 -6.91
CA LEU A 189 -17.35 15.09 -7.31
C LEU A 189 -17.20 13.81 -6.47
N ASN A 190 -16.82 13.94 -5.20
CA ASN A 190 -16.52 12.80 -4.32
C ASN A 190 -17.70 11.81 -4.19
N TYR A 191 -18.94 12.30 -4.26
CA TYR A 191 -20.14 11.45 -4.18
C TYR A 191 -20.28 10.47 -5.35
N LEU A 192 -19.68 10.76 -6.52
CA LEU A 192 -19.79 9.94 -7.73
C LEU A 192 -18.73 8.83 -7.80
N GLN A 193 -17.84 8.75 -6.81
CA GLN A 193 -16.67 7.85 -6.79
C GLN A 193 -17.02 6.40 -7.12
N ILE A 194 -18.10 5.86 -6.53
CA ILE A 194 -18.46 4.44 -6.67
C ILE A 194 -18.84 4.14 -8.12
N VAL A 195 -19.68 4.98 -8.73
CA VAL A 195 -20.16 4.79 -10.10
C VAL A 195 -19.00 4.90 -11.09
N VAL A 196 -18.12 5.88 -10.89
CA VAL A 196 -16.95 6.10 -11.76
C VAL A 196 -15.95 4.95 -11.65
N PHE A 197 -15.65 4.47 -10.44
CA PHE A 197 -14.73 3.34 -10.23
C PHE A 197 -15.30 2.04 -10.81
N ILE A 198 -16.60 1.76 -10.68
CA ILE A 198 -17.22 0.60 -11.33
C ILE A 198 -17.07 0.69 -12.86
N GLY A 199 -17.33 1.87 -13.45
CA GLY A 199 -17.17 2.10 -14.88
C GLY A 199 -15.74 1.89 -15.38
N LEU A 200 -14.75 2.49 -14.70
CA LEU A 200 -13.33 2.33 -15.01
C LEU A 200 -12.86 0.88 -14.89
N THR A 201 -13.31 0.20 -13.85
CA THR A 201 -12.97 -1.20 -13.61
C THR A 201 -13.55 -2.10 -14.69
N SER A 202 -14.82 -1.89 -15.06
CA SER A 202 -15.49 -2.61 -16.15
C SER A 202 -14.75 -2.43 -17.49
N LEU A 203 -14.38 -1.20 -17.83
CA LEU A 203 -13.60 -0.90 -19.04
C LEU A 203 -12.26 -1.63 -19.04
N THR A 204 -11.55 -1.62 -17.90
CA THR A 204 -10.25 -2.28 -17.75
C THR A 204 -10.38 -3.80 -17.92
N VAL A 205 -11.36 -4.42 -17.25
CA VAL A 205 -11.58 -5.87 -17.36
C VAL A 205 -11.96 -6.26 -18.77
N GLN A 206 -12.79 -5.46 -19.45
CA GLN A 206 -13.20 -5.73 -20.83
C GLN A 206 -12.02 -5.62 -21.82
N ALA A 207 -11.12 -4.67 -21.60
CA ALA A 207 -9.87 -4.59 -22.35
C ALA A 207 -8.99 -5.83 -22.13
N VAL A 208 -8.86 -6.30 -20.89
CA VAL A 208 -8.12 -7.53 -20.56
C VAL A 208 -8.78 -8.77 -21.17
N ASP A 209 -10.12 -8.90 -21.17
CA ASP A 209 -10.85 -10.00 -21.83
C ASP A 209 -10.46 -10.11 -23.32
N THR A 210 -10.46 -8.97 -24.00
CA THR A 210 -10.15 -8.87 -25.43
C THR A 210 -8.69 -9.22 -25.72
N ILE A 211 -7.76 -8.77 -24.87
CA ILE A 211 -6.33 -9.10 -24.98
C ILE A 211 -6.13 -10.61 -24.75
N LEU A 212 -6.78 -11.20 -23.75
CA LEU A 212 -6.60 -12.60 -23.39
C LEU A 212 -7.08 -13.55 -24.50
N ARG A 213 -8.20 -13.23 -25.18
CA ARG A 213 -8.68 -13.96 -26.36
C ARG A 213 -7.64 -14.04 -27.47
N LYS A 214 -6.84 -12.98 -27.64
CA LYS A 214 -5.88 -12.87 -28.75
C LYS A 214 -4.51 -13.43 -28.40
N VAL A 215 -4.07 -13.32 -27.15
CA VAL A 215 -2.75 -13.77 -26.71
C VAL A 215 -2.71 -15.26 -26.39
N ASN A 216 -3.74 -15.79 -25.70
CA ASN A 216 -3.75 -17.20 -25.31
C ASN A 216 -5.18 -17.80 -25.35
N PRO A 217 -5.61 -18.32 -26.52
CA PRO A 217 -6.95 -18.88 -26.68
C PRO A 217 -7.18 -20.16 -25.86
N ILE A 218 -6.12 -20.89 -25.50
CA ILE A 218 -6.21 -22.10 -24.67
C ILE A 218 -6.62 -21.71 -23.25
N LEU A 219 -5.94 -20.71 -22.67
CA LEU A 219 -6.32 -20.15 -21.37
C LEU A 219 -7.73 -19.56 -21.40
N PHE A 220 -8.08 -18.82 -22.46
CA PHE A 220 -9.41 -18.24 -22.60
C PHE A 220 -10.51 -19.32 -22.62
N LYS A 221 -10.31 -20.45 -23.30
CA LYS A 221 -11.30 -21.55 -23.35
C LYS A 221 -11.53 -22.20 -21.97
N SER A 222 -10.51 -22.24 -21.12
CA SER A 222 -10.62 -22.73 -19.73
C SER A 222 -11.19 -21.68 -18.76
N PHE A 223 -11.01 -20.39 -19.04
CA PHE A 223 -11.39 -19.28 -18.16
C PHE A 223 -12.63 -18.50 -18.59
N GLY A 224 -13.22 -18.76 -19.76
CA GLY A 224 -14.21 -17.90 -20.40
C GLY A 224 -15.43 -17.54 -19.55
N VAL A 225 -15.87 -18.44 -18.66
CA VAL A 225 -16.97 -18.16 -17.69
C VAL A 225 -16.51 -17.25 -16.54
N TYR A 226 -15.25 -17.36 -16.14
CA TYR A 226 -14.70 -16.61 -15.01
C TYR A 226 -14.30 -15.18 -15.35
N LEU A 227 -14.06 -14.85 -16.61
CA LEU A 227 -13.70 -13.49 -17.04
C LEU A 227 -14.84 -12.48 -16.82
N VAL A 228 -16.09 -12.88 -17.08
CA VAL A 228 -17.27 -12.08 -16.72
C VAL A 228 -17.39 -11.90 -15.21
N LEU A 229 -17.00 -12.93 -14.45
CA LEU A 229 -16.98 -12.91 -12.98
C LEU A 229 -15.90 -11.99 -12.39
N VAL A 230 -14.89 -11.57 -13.17
CA VAL A 230 -13.90 -10.58 -12.73
C VAL A 230 -14.52 -9.20 -12.62
N ILE A 231 -15.40 -8.83 -13.56
CA ILE A 231 -16.06 -7.51 -13.61
C ILE A 231 -16.86 -7.27 -12.33
N ALA A 232 -17.58 -8.30 -11.88
CA ALA A 232 -18.41 -8.25 -10.68
C ALA A 232 -17.66 -8.65 -9.40
N ASN A 233 -16.33 -8.73 -9.43
CA ASN A 233 -15.58 -9.14 -8.26
C ASN A 233 -15.36 -7.95 -7.30
N CYS A 234 -15.78 -8.13 -6.06
CA CYS A 234 -15.72 -7.08 -5.04
C CYS A 234 -14.29 -6.65 -4.67
N ILE A 235 -13.26 -7.48 -4.85
CA ILE A 235 -11.87 -7.05 -4.61
C ILE A 235 -11.43 -5.97 -5.60
N VAL A 236 -11.88 -6.06 -6.85
CA VAL A 236 -11.42 -5.16 -7.93
C VAL A 236 -12.00 -3.76 -7.76
N ILE A 237 -13.19 -3.65 -7.17
CA ILE A 237 -13.82 -2.36 -6.82
C ILE A 237 -13.32 -1.85 -5.45
N ALA A 238 -13.11 -2.73 -4.48
CA ALA A 238 -12.72 -2.34 -3.13
C ALA A 238 -11.33 -1.71 -3.06
N VAL A 239 -10.37 -2.16 -3.88
CA VAL A 239 -8.99 -1.64 -3.86
C VAL A 239 -8.91 -0.17 -4.31
N PRO A 240 -9.50 0.24 -5.46
CA PRO A 240 -9.63 1.65 -5.82
C PRO A 240 -10.39 2.49 -4.78
N LEU A 241 -11.43 1.93 -4.16
CA LEU A 241 -12.19 2.65 -3.15
C LEU A 241 -11.36 2.90 -1.88
N LEU A 242 -10.58 1.92 -1.43
CA LEU A 242 -9.66 2.09 -0.30
C LEU A 242 -8.55 3.09 -0.61
N MET A 243 -8.05 3.10 -1.85
CA MET A 243 -7.10 4.12 -2.29
C MET A 243 -7.68 5.53 -2.17
N ALA A 244 -8.93 5.73 -2.61
CA ALA A 244 -9.60 7.01 -2.50
C ALA A 244 -9.86 7.41 -1.04
N SER A 245 -10.31 6.47 -0.19
CA SER A 245 -10.57 6.74 1.24
C SER A 245 -9.30 7.07 2.03
N ASN A 246 -8.16 6.48 1.69
CA ASN A 246 -6.88 6.73 2.37
C ASN A 246 -6.05 7.84 1.70
N GLU A 247 -6.55 8.45 0.63
CA GLU A 247 -5.88 9.48 -0.17
C GLU A 247 -4.41 9.15 -0.54
N TYR A 248 -4.15 7.90 -0.93
CA TYR A 248 -2.79 7.47 -1.25
C TYR A 248 -2.18 8.20 -2.44
N ASN A 249 -0.87 8.35 -2.41
CA ASN A 249 -0.10 8.84 -3.55
C ASN A 249 0.00 7.77 -4.66
N TYR A 250 0.53 8.12 -5.83
CA TYR A 250 0.64 7.20 -6.98
C TYR A 250 1.42 5.93 -6.64
N PHE A 251 2.60 6.08 -6.02
CA PHE A 251 3.47 4.95 -5.68
C PHE A 251 2.87 4.07 -4.58
N GLU A 252 2.22 4.68 -3.59
CA GLU A 252 1.50 3.96 -2.53
C GLU A 252 0.33 3.16 -3.10
N THR A 253 -0.43 3.75 -4.01
CA THR A 253 -1.51 3.10 -4.74
C THR A 253 -1.01 1.92 -5.56
N PHE A 254 0.12 2.07 -6.24
CA PHE A 254 0.73 1.00 -7.01
C PHE A 254 1.16 -0.18 -6.11
N MET A 255 1.77 0.12 -4.96
CA MET A 255 2.17 -0.92 -3.99
C MET A 255 0.97 -1.59 -3.32
N LEU A 256 -0.07 -0.83 -2.98
CA LEU A 256 -1.34 -1.36 -2.45
C LEU A 256 -2.00 -2.31 -3.45
N SER A 257 -2.10 -1.91 -4.72
CA SER A 257 -2.74 -2.71 -5.76
C SER A 257 -1.94 -3.98 -6.10
N LEU A 258 -0.61 -3.91 -6.10
CA LEU A 258 0.26 -5.09 -6.18
C LEU A 258 0.10 -6.01 -4.97
N GLY A 259 0.08 -5.46 -3.76
CA GLY A 259 -0.12 -6.24 -2.53
C GLY A 259 -1.49 -6.92 -2.50
N ALA A 260 -2.56 -6.21 -2.88
CA ALA A 260 -3.91 -6.76 -2.93
C ALA A 260 -4.05 -7.88 -3.97
N GLY A 261 -3.53 -7.66 -5.20
CA GLY A 261 -3.52 -8.69 -6.24
C GLY A 261 -2.65 -9.89 -5.87
N GLY A 262 -1.46 -9.63 -5.31
CA GLY A 262 -0.54 -10.67 -4.83
C GLY A 262 -1.14 -11.49 -3.69
N GLY A 263 -1.83 -10.83 -2.75
CA GLY A 263 -2.56 -11.48 -1.66
C GLY A 263 -3.69 -12.37 -2.17
N PHE A 264 -4.40 -11.95 -3.23
CA PHE A 264 -5.43 -12.76 -3.88
C PHE A 264 -4.83 -13.99 -4.60
N LEU A 265 -3.73 -13.81 -5.34
CA LEU A 265 -2.99 -14.92 -5.97
C LEU A 265 -2.51 -15.93 -4.92
N LEU A 266 -1.91 -15.45 -3.83
CA LEU A 266 -1.45 -16.29 -2.72
C LEU A 266 -2.61 -17.09 -2.12
N ALA A 267 -3.73 -16.43 -1.82
CA ALA A 267 -4.91 -17.08 -1.28
C ALA A 267 -5.42 -18.17 -2.23
N LEU A 268 -5.56 -17.88 -3.53
CA LEU A 268 -5.98 -18.83 -4.55
C LEU A 268 -5.05 -20.04 -4.64
N TYR A 269 -3.73 -19.79 -4.62
CA TYR A 269 -2.73 -20.84 -4.70
C TYR A 269 -2.76 -21.77 -3.50
N LEU A 270 -2.87 -21.22 -2.29
CA LEU A 270 -3.01 -21.99 -1.05
C LEU A 270 -4.29 -22.84 -1.06
N MET A 271 -5.41 -22.23 -1.43
CA MET A 271 -6.69 -22.93 -1.50
C MET A 271 -6.65 -24.06 -2.51
N SER A 272 -6.10 -23.82 -3.70
CA SER A 272 -5.98 -24.86 -4.72
C SER A 272 -5.07 -26.01 -4.30
N SER A 273 -4.03 -25.71 -3.53
CA SER A 273 -3.12 -26.73 -3.02
C SER A 273 -3.79 -27.65 -2.00
N VAL A 274 -4.62 -27.09 -1.12
CA VAL A 274 -5.38 -27.89 -0.15
C VAL A 274 -6.51 -28.65 -0.85
N ARG A 275 -7.20 -28.03 -1.81
CA ARG A 275 -8.31 -28.67 -2.53
C ARG A 275 -7.87 -29.90 -3.33
N GLU A 276 -6.72 -29.85 -4.02
CA GLU A 276 -6.18 -31.03 -4.69
C GLU A 276 -5.84 -32.17 -3.72
N ARG A 277 -5.29 -31.84 -2.55
CA ARG A 277 -5.03 -32.86 -1.51
C ARG A 277 -6.30 -33.46 -0.94
N LEU A 278 -7.34 -32.65 -0.81
CA LEU A 278 -8.62 -33.06 -0.27
C LEU A 278 -9.39 -34.00 -1.21
N GLU A 279 -9.16 -33.93 -2.52
CA GLU A 279 -9.75 -34.88 -3.48
C GLU A 279 -9.28 -36.33 -3.22
N LEU A 280 -8.08 -36.50 -2.67
CA LEU A 280 -7.54 -37.81 -2.27
C LEU A 280 -7.97 -38.23 -0.85
N ALA A 281 -8.55 -37.33 -0.07
CA ALA A 281 -8.93 -37.59 1.31
C ALA A 281 -10.29 -38.29 1.42
N ASN A 282 -10.42 -39.14 2.45
CA ASN A 282 -11.70 -39.79 2.78
C ASN A 282 -12.64 -38.82 3.50
N ILE A 283 -13.33 -37.98 2.72
CA ILE A 283 -14.39 -37.08 3.20
C ILE A 283 -15.79 -37.69 2.99
N PRO A 284 -16.72 -37.54 3.95
CA PRO A 284 -18.11 -37.96 3.81
C PRO A 284 -18.76 -37.34 2.56
N LYS A 285 -19.59 -38.13 1.86
CA LYS A 285 -20.20 -37.72 0.57
C LYS A 285 -20.90 -36.35 0.63
N THR A 286 -21.57 -36.05 1.74
CA THR A 286 -22.32 -34.80 1.96
C THR A 286 -21.43 -33.55 2.04
N PHE A 287 -20.17 -33.69 2.48
CA PHE A 287 -19.25 -32.56 2.61
C PHE A 287 -18.37 -32.35 1.37
N LYS A 288 -18.41 -33.24 0.38
CA LYS A 288 -17.58 -33.13 -0.82
C LYS A 288 -17.89 -31.87 -1.63
N GLY A 289 -16.85 -31.18 -2.09
CA GLY A 289 -16.97 -30.01 -2.97
C GLY A 289 -16.95 -28.69 -2.23
N LEU A 290 -18.03 -27.90 -2.36
CA LEU A 290 -18.15 -26.55 -1.79
C LEU A 290 -18.22 -26.52 -0.25
N PRO A 291 -18.98 -27.39 0.44
CA PRO A 291 -19.12 -27.32 1.90
C PRO A 291 -17.78 -27.41 2.65
N ILE A 292 -16.95 -28.40 2.31
CA ILE A 292 -15.62 -28.54 2.90
C ILE A 292 -14.67 -27.40 2.49
N ALA A 293 -14.84 -26.81 1.29
CA ALA A 293 -14.07 -25.64 0.88
C ALA A 293 -14.35 -24.43 1.78
N PHE A 294 -15.60 -24.23 2.22
CA PHE A 294 -15.92 -23.18 3.19
C PHE A 294 -15.29 -23.43 4.57
N ILE A 295 -15.27 -24.68 5.04
CA ILE A 295 -14.61 -25.04 6.30
C ILE A 295 -13.11 -24.73 6.24
N ILE A 296 -12.44 -25.12 5.15
CA ILE A 296 -11.02 -24.85 4.93
C ILE A 296 -10.74 -23.35 4.81
N ALA A 297 -11.61 -22.60 4.10
CA ALA A 297 -11.47 -21.15 4.00
C ALA A 297 -11.58 -20.48 5.38
N GLY A 298 -12.47 -20.97 6.25
CA GLY A 298 -12.55 -20.52 7.64
C GLY A 298 -11.29 -20.85 8.46
N GLN A 299 -10.70 -22.03 8.26
CA GLN A 299 -9.41 -22.37 8.89
C GLN A 299 -8.27 -21.48 8.41
N PHE A 300 -8.22 -21.16 7.11
CA PHE A 300 -7.27 -20.18 6.59
C PHE A 300 -7.51 -18.79 7.18
N ALA A 301 -8.76 -18.33 7.29
CA ALA A 301 -9.08 -17.06 7.92
C ALA A 301 -8.57 -17.00 9.37
N MET A 302 -8.78 -18.05 10.16
CA MET A 302 -8.24 -18.15 11.53
C MET A 302 -6.71 -18.12 11.56
N ALA A 303 -6.03 -18.78 10.62
CA ALA A 303 -4.57 -18.74 10.53
C ALA A 303 -4.06 -17.34 10.16
N PHE A 304 -4.73 -16.65 9.23
CA PHE A 304 -4.34 -15.32 8.78
C PHE A 304 -4.64 -14.23 9.81
N LEU A 305 -5.63 -14.41 10.69
CA LEU A 305 -5.87 -13.53 11.83
C LEU A 305 -4.66 -13.43 12.77
N GLY A 306 -3.80 -14.46 12.82
CA GLY A 306 -2.54 -14.41 13.57
C GLY A 306 -1.57 -13.33 13.09
N PHE A 307 -1.68 -12.88 11.84
CA PHE A 307 -0.87 -11.79 11.29
C PHE A 307 -1.47 -10.40 11.56
N SER A 308 -2.70 -10.30 12.06
CA SER A 308 -3.38 -9.00 12.28
C SER A 308 -2.68 -8.10 13.31
N GLY A 309 -1.81 -8.65 14.16
CA GLY A 309 -1.01 -7.89 15.13
C GLY A 309 0.38 -7.52 14.64
N LEU A 310 0.77 -7.89 13.42
CA LEU A 310 2.08 -7.57 12.87
C LEU A 310 2.12 -6.10 12.48
N GLN A 311 2.80 -5.27 13.28
CA GLN A 311 3.14 -3.91 12.88
C GLN A 311 4.48 -3.95 12.14
N LEU A 312 4.42 -3.70 10.83
CA LEU A 312 5.62 -3.50 10.03
C LEU A 312 5.88 -2.00 9.94
N PHE A 313 6.84 -1.56 10.77
CA PHE A 313 7.41 -0.21 10.84
C PHE A 313 6.57 0.87 11.52
#